data_AF-A0A933F5D0-F1
#
_entry.id   AF-A0A933F5D0-F1
#
_cell.length_a   1.000
_cell.length_b   1.000
_cell.length_c   1.000
_cell.angle_alpha   90.00
_cell.angle_beta   90.00
_cell.angle_gamma   90.00
#
_symmetry.space_group_name_H-M   'P 1'
#
loop_
_entity.id
_entity.type
_entity.pdbx_description
1 polymer ?
#
loop_
_entity_poly.entity_id
_entity_poly.type
_entity_poly.pdbx_seq_one_letter_code
_entity_poly.pdbx_strand_id
1 'polypeptide(L)'
;MPSDIAWQVAENAGQRKSLNGPKTRVLVRVQAKGGKYLGDDIGGSQVTVRNSHTGELLASGVTSGDSGSVSNSHVPNASSRAIVTPGSPPRIHWLVAGPNSSRFSAEIALERPAMLEVSVFGAIGGLQTAHRAVATQWAVPGNDVEVGVEISGLLVQVLDPPTHMQLPSSASTVPLKAKVAMMCGCPINIGLLWIPSDFNVTAHVRNLGSGAVVAVVPLAFSRSGVSGLYEGSYNVTEPGFYDVTILAVQRSTGNTGAGQVTFFR
;
A
#
# COMPACT_ATOMS: atom_id res chain seq x y z
N MET A 1 11.41 49.09 -25.58
CA MET A 1 12.65 48.58 -24.98
C MET A 1 13.42 49.75 -24.39
N PRO A 2 14.13 49.58 -23.27
CA PRO A 2 14.14 48.44 -22.34
C PRO A 2 13.95 48.90 -20.87
N SER A 3 13.20 48.16 -20.05
CA SER A 3 13.63 47.09 -19.11
C SER A 3 14.44 47.63 -17.93
N ASP A 4 14.19 47.08 -16.73
CA ASP A 4 15.19 46.80 -15.67
C ASP A 4 14.61 46.77 -14.24
N ILE A 5 13.35 46.36 -14.06
CA ILE A 5 12.82 46.03 -12.71
C ILE A 5 12.53 44.52 -12.55
N ALA A 6 12.74 43.71 -13.59
CA ALA A 6 12.37 42.29 -13.58
C ALA A 6 13.52 41.30 -13.32
N TRP A 7 14.71 41.74 -12.89
CA TRP A 7 15.88 40.85 -12.72
C TRP A 7 16.41 40.66 -11.30
N GLN A 8 15.69 41.08 -10.25
CA GLN A 8 16.18 40.93 -8.86
C GLN A 8 15.39 39.96 -7.97
N VAL A 9 14.66 39.00 -8.56
CA VAL A 9 14.05 37.88 -7.82
C VAL A 9 14.57 36.50 -8.28
N ALA A 10 15.49 36.47 -9.24
CA ALA A 10 16.03 35.22 -9.81
C ALA A 10 17.47 34.87 -9.39
N GLU A 11 17.93 35.32 -8.21
CA GLU A 11 19.31 35.08 -7.74
C GLU A 11 19.41 34.39 -6.37
N ASN A 12 18.38 33.68 -5.91
CA ASN A 12 18.48 32.79 -4.74
C ASN A 12 18.01 31.35 -4.98
N ALA A 13 17.78 30.96 -6.23
CA ALA A 13 17.44 29.60 -6.61
C ALA A 13 18.61 28.98 -7.39
N GLY A 14 19.71 28.63 -6.71
CA GLY A 14 20.82 28.02 -7.45
C GLY A 14 22.11 27.67 -6.73
N GLN A 15 22.33 28.05 -5.47
CA GLN A 15 23.45 27.47 -4.73
C GLN A 15 23.03 26.12 -4.16
N ARG A 16 23.20 25.05 -4.96
CA ARG A 16 23.37 23.70 -4.41
C ARG A 16 24.56 23.80 -3.45
N LYS A 17 24.28 23.85 -2.15
CA LYS A 17 25.28 23.77 -1.10
C LYS A 17 26.21 22.60 -1.46
N SER A 18 27.49 22.89 -1.66
CA SER A 18 28.48 21.84 -1.90
C SER A 18 28.37 20.85 -0.75
N LEU A 19 27.96 19.63 -1.07
CA LEU A 19 27.76 18.55 -0.11
C LEU A 19 29.13 18.05 0.36
N ASN A 20 29.72 18.75 1.34
CA ASN A 20 31.09 18.50 1.84
C ASN A 20 31.17 17.35 2.85
N GLY A 21 30.06 16.71 3.21
CA GLY A 21 30.04 15.54 4.09
C GLY A 21 30.39 14.23 3.37
N PRO A 22 30.89 13.20 4.08
CA PRO A 22 30.99 11.85 3.54
C PRO A 22 29.69 11.37 2.91
N LYS A 23 29.79 10.69 1.77
CA LYS A 23 28.65 10.08 1.08
C LYS A 23 28.17 8.87 1.87
N THR A 24 26.88 8.85 2.18
CA THR A 24 26.17 7.75 2.82
C THR A 24 25.12 7.25 1.84
N ARG A 25 25.18 5.97 1.46
CA ARG A 25 24.12 5.35 0.67
C ARG A 25 22.95 5.01 1.58
N VAL A 26 21.76 5.50 1.22
CA VAL A 26 20.49 5.14 1.86
C VAL A 26 19.74 4.22 0.92
N LEU A 27 19.50 2.99 1.38
CA LEU A 27 18.65 2.02 0.71
C LEU A 27 17.31 1.92 1.46
N VAL A 28 16.20 2.09 0.76
CA VAL A 28 14.86 1.98 1.34
C VAL A 28 14.15 0.78 0.72
N ARG A 29 13.59 -0.08 1.56
CA ARG A 29 12.69 -1.17 1.15
C ARG A 29 11.33 -1.00 1.78
N VAL A 30 10.28 -1.30 1.01
CA VAL A 30 8.89 -1.22 1.47
C VAL A 30 8.28 -2.60 1.44
N GLN A 31 7.94 -3.13 2.60
CA GLN A 31 7.32 -4.44 2.77
C GLN A 31 5.85 -4.27 3.16
N ALA A 32 4.96 -5.01 2.50
CA ALA A 32 3.58 -5.13 2.93
C ALA A 32 3.49 -5.90 4.27
N LYS A 33 2.63 -5.46 5.20
CA LYS A 33 2.35 -6.19 6.45
C LYS A 33 1.88 -7.60 6.15
N GLY A 34 2.59 -8.60 6.65
CA GLY A 34 2.31 -10.01 6.36
C GLY A 34 2.47 -10.38 4.88
N GLY A 35 3.21 -9.56 4.12
CA GLY A 35 3.41 -9.68 2.68
C GLY A 35 4.86 -9.46 2.28
N LYS A 36 5.06 -9.37 0.96
CA LYS A 36 6.35 -9.20 0.29
C LYS A 36 6.73 -7.72 0.09
N TYR A 37 7.86 -7.47 -0.59
CA TYR A 37 8.19 -6.11 -1.03
C TYR A 37 7.18 -5.62 -2.07
N LEU A 38 6.90 -4.31 -2.06
CA LEU A 38 6.11 -3.66 -3.11
C LEU A 38 6.98 -3.56 -4.36
N GLY A 39 6.76 -4.47 -5.30
CA GLY A 39 7.50 -4.58 -6.56
C GLY A 39 6.90 -3.74 -7.69
N ASP A 40 7.51 -3.87 -8.87
CA ASP A 40 7.10 -3.18 -10.10
C ASP A 40 5.67 -3.55 -10.54
N ASP A 41 5.21 -4.76 -10.23
CA ASP A 41 3.86 -5.25 -10.53
C ASP A 41 2.75 -4.47 -9.82
N ILE A 42 3.09 -3.79 -8.72
CA ILE A 42 2.21 -2.84 -8.03
C ILE A 42 2.74 -1.40 -8.07
N GLY A 43 3.66 -1.11 -8.99
CA GLY A 43 4.23 0.22 -9.23
C GLY A 43 5.14 0.73 -8.11
N GLY A 44 5.55 -0.13 -7.17
CA GLY A 44 6.40 0.25 -6.05
C GLY A 44 5.75 1.26 -5.07
N SER A 45 6.59 2.07 -4.44
CA SER A 45 6.20 3.13 -3.50
C SER A 45 6.98 4.40 -3.74
N GLN A 46 6.32 5.55 -3.64
CA GLN A 46 6.99 6.84 -3.61
C GLN A 46 7.72 6.97 -2.27
N VAL A 47 9.01 7.30 -2.31
CA VAL A 47 9.87 7.44 -1.14
C VAL A 47 10.28 8.89 -0.99
N THR A 48 10.23 9.39 0.24
CA THR A 48 10.78 10.68 0.63
C THR A 48 11.65 10.50 1.88
N VAL A 49 12.91 10.91 1.80
CA VAL A 49 13.88 10.86 2.89
C VAL A 49 14.16 12.27 3.35
N ARG A 50 13.90 12.55 4.63
CA ARG A 50 14.16 13.85 5.26
C ARG A 50 15.09 13.71 6.46
N ASN A 51 15.77 14.79 6.80
CA ASN A 51 16.29 14.94 8.15
C ASN A 51 15.10 15.20 9.09
N SER A 52 14.88 14.31 10.06
CA SER A 52 13.72 14.37 10.96
C SER A 52 13.69 15.63 11.84
N HIS A 53 14.85 16.21 12.16
CA HIS A 53 14.93 17.38 13.03
C HIS A 53 14.80 18.69 12.26
N THR A 54 15.35 18.78 11.04
CA THR A 54 15.36 20.03 10.27
C THR A 54 14.26 20.09 9.21
N GLY A 55 13.64 18.96 8.88
CA GLY A 55 12.69 18.85 7.76
C GLY A 55 13.34 18.89 6.37
N GLU A 56 14.67 19.02 6.29
CA GLU A 56 15.41 19.09 5.04
C GLU A 56 15.16 17.83 4.18
N LEU A 57 14.79 18.03 2.92
CA LEU A 57 14.67 16.94 1.95
C LEU A 57 16.06 16.50 1.50
N LEU A 58 16.40 15.23 1.79
CA LEU A 58 17.70 14.66 1.48
C LEU A 58 17.65 13.85 0.17
N ALA A 59 16.56 13.12 -0.06
CA ALA A 59 16.36 12.35 -1.28
C ALA A 59 14.87 12.02 -1.50
N SER A 60 14.50 11.74 -2.74
CA SER A 60 13.17 11.23 -3.11
C SER A 60 13.23 10.38 -4.37
N GLY A 61 12.29 9.47 -4.53
CA GLY A 61 12.16 8.65 -5.73
C GLY A 61 11.06 7.61 -5.59
N VAL A 62 11.16 6.53 -6.36
CA VAL A 62 10.22 5.40 -6.32
C VAL A 62 11.03 4.12 -6.15
N THR A 63 10.51 3.15 -5.38
CA THR A 63 11.12 1.83 -5.31
C THR A 63 10.89 1.06 -6.61
N SER A 64 11.90 0.33 -7.08
CA SER A 64 11.79 -0.53 -8.27
C SER A 64 12.43 -1.89 -8.05
N GLY A 65 11.89 -2.94 -8.66
CA GLY A 65 12.38 -4.31 -8.63
C GLY A 65 11.29 -5.35 -8.32
N ASP A 66 11.71 -6.59 -8.08
CA ASP A 66 10.82 -7.71 -7.77
C ASP A 66 10.33 -7.70 -6.30
N SER A 67 9.31 -8.53 -6.01
CA SER A 67 8.73 -8.65 -4.68
C SER A 67 9.60 -9.45 -3.68
N GLY A 68 10.74 -10.00 -4.10
CA GLY A 68 11.59 -10.87 -3.30
C GLY A 68 11.08 -12.31 -3.16
N SER A 69 11.91 -13.12 -2.51
CA SER A 69 11.65 -14.54 -2.28
C SER A 69 11.30 -14.83 -0.82
N VAL A 70 10.70 -15.99 -0.57
CA VAL A 70 10.24 -16.39 0.76
C VAL A 70 11.05 -17.61 1.20
N SER A 71 11.52 -17.59 2.44
CA SER A 71 12.21 -18.69 3.10
C SER A 71 11.44 -19.16 4.33
N ASN A 72 11.45 -20.46 4.60
CA ASN A 72 10.87 -21.03 5.82
C ASN A 72 11.80 -20.87 7.04
N SER A 73 13.04 -20.43 6.82
CA SER A 73 14.05 -20.18 7.86
C SER A 73 14.57 -18.76 7.78
N HIS A 74 14.85 -18.15 8.94
CA HIS A 74 15.48 -16.85 8.97
C HIS A 74 16.92 -16.96 8.43
N VAL A 75 17.31 -16.02 7.57
CA VAL A 75 18.65 -15.92 6.97
C VAL A 75 19.18 -14.50 7.14
N PRO A 76 20.50 -14.25 7.09
CA PRO A 76 21.08 -12.94 7.42
C PRO A 76 20.53 -11.74 6.63
N ASN A 77 20.04 -11.94 5.40
CA ASN A 77 19.44 -10.91 4.55
C ASN A 77 17.90 -10.96 4.51
N ALA A 78 17.28 -11.69 5.44
CA ALA A 78 15.83 -11.69 5.58
C ALA A 78 15.36 -10.43 6.31
N SER A 79 14.19 -9.94 5.93
CA SER A 79 13.46 -8.95 6.73
C SER A 79 13.15 -9.52 8.11
N SER A 80 13.26 -8.69 9.14
CA SER A 80 12.82 -9.02 10.51
C SER A 80 11.31 -9.11 10.65
N ARG A 81 10.55 -8.71 9.62
CA ARG A 81 9.08 -8.79 9.59
C ARG A 81 8.64 -10.07 8.94
N ALA A 82 8.25 -11.03 9.77
CA ALA A 82 7.77 -12.32 9.32
C ALA A 82 6.44 -12.22 8.55
N ILE A 83 6.29 -13.09 7.58
CA ILE A 83 5.02 -13.37 6.89
C ILE A 83 4.37 -14.53 7.63
N VAL A 84 3.21 -14.30 8.24
CA VAL A 84 2.45 -15.34 8.95
C VAL A 84 1.30 -15.78 8.07
N THR A 85 1.19 -17.09 7.83
CA THR A 85 0.08 -17.68 7.04
C THR A 85 -0.64 -18.76 7.85
N PRO A 86 -1.90 -19.10 7.51
CA PRO A 86 -2.65 -20.12 8.21
C PRO A 86 -1.96 -21.49 8.33
N GLY A 87 -2.23 -22.17 9.43
CA GLY A 87 -1.75 -23.50 9.78
C GLY A 87 -2.06 -23.82 11.24
N SER A 88 -1.90 -25.08 11.63
CA SER A 88 -1.92 -25.49 13.03
C SER A 88 -0.66 -26.31 13.33
N PRO A 89 0.43 -25.68 13.84
CA PRO A 89 0.56 -24.26 14.18
C PRO A 89 0.62 -23.33 12.95
N PRO A 90 0.44 -21.99 13.12
CA PRO A 90 0.63 -21.02 12.05
C PRO A 90 2.02 -21.17 11.40
N ARG A 91 2.08 -20.95 10.08
CA ARG A 91 3.35 -21.05 9.35
C ARG A 91 4.02 -19.69 9.32
N ILE A 92 5.32 -19.68 9.60
CA ILE A 92 6.14 -18.48 9.63
C ILE A 92 7.09 -18.52 8.44
N HIS A 93 7.14 -17.42 7.70
CA HIS A 93 8.03 -17.26 6.57
C HIS A 93 8.80 -15.95 6.66
N TRP A 94 9.95 -15.91 6.00
CA TRP A 94 10.88 -14.79 6.03
C TRP A 94 11.09 -14.26 4.62
N LEU A 95 10.91 -12.96 4.45
CA LEU A 95 11.11 -12.29 3.17
C LEU A 95 12.61 -12.05 2.95
N VAL A 96 13.16 -12.62 1.88
CA VAL A 96 14.58 -12.54 1.55
C VAL A 96 14.78 -11.58 0.38
N ALA A 97 15.65 -10.60 0.57
CA ALA A 97 16.03 -9.67 -0.50
C ALA A 97 17.09 -10.29 -1.40
N GLY A 98 16.78 -10.40 -2.70
CA GLY A 98 17.72 -10.74 -3.75
C GLY A 98 18.34 -9.49 -4.42
N PRO A 99 19.22 -9.68 -5.42
CA PRO A 99 19.84 -8.57 -6.15
C PRO A 99 18.84 -7.65 -6.85
N ASN A 100 17.68 -8.17 -7.26
CA ASN A 100 16.66 -7.42 -7.99
C ASN A 100 15.46 -7.04 -7.11
N SER A 101 15.48 -7.37 -5.81
CA SER A 101 14.35 -7.08 -4.94
C SER A 101 14.16 -5.58 -4.75
N SER A 102 12.88 -5.19 -4.75
CA SER A 102 12.43 -3.81 -4.81
C SER A 102 13.09 -2.92 -3.76
N ARG A 103 13.61 -1.78 -4.23
CA ARG A 103 14.31 -0.79 -3.42
C ARG A 103 14.31 0.58 -4.07
N PHE A 104 14.47 1.60 -3.24
CA PHE A 104 14.95 2.92 -3.63
C PHE A 104 16.38 3.08 -3.07
N SER A 105 17.29 3.67 -3.83
CA SER A 105 18.68 3.91 -3.40
C SER A 105 19.11 5.32 -3.77
N ALA A 106 19.70 6.03 -2.82
CA ALA A 106 20.26 7.36 -3.05
C ALA A 106 21.53 7.57 -2.24
N GLU A 107 22.44 8.40 -2.73
CA GLU A 107 23.57 8.89 -1.96
C GLU A 107 23.24 10.27 -1.38
N ILE A 108 23.32 10.38 -0.07
CA ILE A 108 23.18 11.64 0.67
C ILE A 108 24.53 12.00 1.29
N ALA A 109 24.85 13.28 1.42
CA ALA A 109 26.01 13.68 2.21
C ALA A 109 25.55 14.14 3.58
N LEU A 110 26.22 13.63 4.61
CA LEU A 110 25.95 13.97 5.99
C LEU A 110 27.22 14.51 6.63
N GLU A 111 27.16 15.70 7.23
CA GLU A 111 28.31 16.29 7.96
C GLU A 111 28.45 15.69 9.37
N ARG A 112 27.34 15.20 9.92
CA ARG A 112 27.23 14.62 11.26
C ARG A 112 26.10 13.58 11.28
N PRO A 113 26.06 12.67 12.26
CA PRO A 113 24.95 11.75 12.42
C PRO A 113 23.60 12.47 12.40
N ALA A 114 22.64 11.91 11.67
CA ALA A 114 21.31 12.49 11.49
C ALA A 114 20.24 11.41 11.64
N MET A 115 19.13 11.76 12.30
CA MET A 115 17.93 10.94 12.28
C MET A 115 17.23 11.16 10.92
N LEU A 116 17.12 10.10 10.13
CA LEU A 116 16.35 10.11 8.90
C LEU A 116 14.88 9.83 9.23
N GLU A 117 13.97 10.59 8.63
CA GLU A 117 12.57 10.24 8.46
C GLU A 117 12.36 9.74 7.03
N VAL A 118 12.00 8.47 6.89
CA VAL A 118 11.69 7.84 5.61
C VAL A 118 10.19 7.67 5.52
N SER A 119 9.56 8.52 4.72
CA SER A 119 8.14 8.44 4.43
C SER A 119 7.91 7.76 3.08
N VAL A 120 6.97 6.82 3.05
CA VAL A 120 6.59 6.10 1.83
C VAL A 120 5.11 6.25 1.58
N PHE A 121 4.71 6.35 0.31
CA PHE A 121 3.33 6.35 -0.13
C PHE A 121 3.14 5.29 -1.22
N GLY A 122 2.21 4.37 -1.00
CA GLY A 122 1.99 3.26 -1.92
C GLY A 122 0.87 2.31 -1.47
N ALA A 123 0.60 1.24 -2.22
CA ALA A 123 1.23 0.93 -3.51
C ALA A 123 0.70 1.83 -4.65
N ILE A 124 1.57 2.25 -5.58
CA ILE A 124 1.19 3.18 -6.66
C ILE A 124 0.17 2.53 -7.62
N GLY A 125 0.26 1.22 -7.87
CA GLY A 125 -0.69 0.45 -8.68
C GLY A 125 -2.04 0.19 -8.02
N GLY A 126 -2.25 0.66 -6.79
CA GLY A 126 -3.48 0.48 -6.02
C GLY A 126 -3.91 1.75 -5.28
N LEU A 127 -3.95 2.89 -5.99
CA LEU A 127 -4.19 4.22 -5.42
C LEU A 127 -5.42 4.32 -4.52
N GLN A 128 -6.47 3.55 -4.81
CA GLN A 128 -7.71 3.52 -4.00
C GLN A 128 -7.49 3.08 -2.54
N THR A 129 -6.40 2.34 -2.28
CA THR A 129 -6.00 1.88 -0.94
C THR A 129 -4.63 2.40 -0.51
N ALA A 130 -4.01 3.25 -1.33
CA ALA A 130 -2.68 3.77 -1.06
C ALA A 130 -2.69 4.73 0.12
N HIS A 131 -1.72 4.60 1.00
CA HIS A 131 -1.56 5.47 2.17
C HIS A 131 -0.10 5.62 2.53
N ARG A 132 0.15 6.48 3.53
CA ARG A 132 1.48 6.82 4.00
C ARG A 132 1.91 5.92 5.15
N ALA A 133 3.14 5.44 5.09
CA ALA A 133 3.85 4.85 6.23
C ALA A 133 5.17 5.60 6.45
N VAL A 134 5.67 5.59 7.69
CA VAL A 134 6.90 6.30 8.07
C VAL A 134 7.75 5.40 8.95
N ALA A 135 9.06 5.43 8.72
CA ALA A 135 10.05 4.88 9.65
C ALA A 135 11.13 5.92 9.91
N THR A 136 11.73 5.86 11.10
CA THR A 136 12.86 6.71 11.46
C THR A 136 14.08 5.86 11.79
N GLN A 137 15.26 6.27 11.32
CA GLN A 137 16.50 5.55 11.60
C GLN A 137 17.69 6.51 11.59
N TRP A 138 18.65 6.27 12.48
CA TRP A 138 19.91 7.00 12.49
C TRP A 138 20.75 6.64 11.27
N ALA A 139 21.30 7.66 10.62
CA ALA A 139 22.35 7.52 9.62
C ALA A 139 23.65 8.16 10.13
N VAL A 140 24.76 7.47 9.88
CA VAL A 140 26.11 7.90 10.25
C VAL A 140 26.86 8.28 8.97
N PRO A 141 27.53 9.44 8.90
CA PRO A 141 28.33 9.84 7.75
C PRO A 141 29.29 8.74 7.28
N GLY A 142 29.30 8.45 5.99
CA GLY A 142 30.20 7.47 5.36
C GLY A 142 29.82 6.01 5.59
N ASN A 143 28.74 5.73 6.35
CA ASN A 143 28.24 4.39 6.58
C ASN A 143 26.92 4.20 5.86
N ASP A 144 26.83 3.17 5.03
CA ASP A 144 25.59 2.81 4.34
C ASP A 144 24.51 2.40 5.34
N VAL A 145 23.27 2.73 5.01
CA VAL A 145 22.10 2.43 5.85
C VAL A 145 20.98 1.85 5.00
N GLU A 146 20.39 0.75 5.48
CA GLU A 146 19.16 0.20 4.94
C GLU A 146 18.00 0.48 5.91
N VAL A 147 16.93 1.08 5.38
CA VAL A 147 15.71 1.42 6.12
C VAL A 147 14.55 0.61 5.57
N GLY A 148 14.02 -0.29 6.39
CA GLY A 148 12.83 -1.09 6.05
C GLY A 148 11.56 -0.45 6.58
N VAL A 149 10.66 -0.05 5.68
CA VAL A 149 9.33 0.49 6.01
C VAL A 149 8.27 -0.58 5.80
N GLU A 150 7.40 -0.77 6.79
CA GLU A 150 6.22 -1.62 6.64
C GLU A 150 5.01 -0.77 6.27
N ILE A 151 4.26 -1.23 5.28
CA ILE A 151 2.96 -0.65 4.93
C ILE A 151 1.88 -1.69 5.23
N SER A 152 0.95 -1.35 6.13
CA SER A 152 -0.23 -2.19 6.38
C SER A 152 -1.19 -2.09 5.19
N GLY A 153 -2.32 -2.78 5.24
CA GLY A 153 -3.36 -2.67 4.23
C GLY A 153 -3.53 -3.91 3.35
N LEU A 154 -4.72 -4.03 2.78
CA LEU A 154 -5.04 -4.90 1.65
C LEU A 154 -5.50 -4.02 0.49
N LEU A 155 -5.16 -4.41 -0.74
CA LEU A 155 -5.75 -3.80 -1.93
C LEU A 155 -7.19 -4.28 -2.03
N VAL A 156 -8.15 -3.37 -2.06
CA VAL A 156 -9.57 -3.69 -2.23
C VAL A 156 -10.12 -2.80 -3.34
N GLN A 157 -10.40 -3.41 -4.49
CA GLN A 157 -11.00 -2.73 -5.63
C GLN A 157 -12.44 -3.21 -5.78
N VAL A 158 -13.40 -2.28 -5.65
CA VAL A 158 -14.80 -2.57 -5.98
C VAL A 158 -14.91 -2.68 -7.51
N LEU A 159 -15.46 -3.79 -7.99
CA LEU A 159 -15.72 -4.06 -9.41
C LEU A 159 -17.19 -3.85 -9.78
N ASP A 160 -18.10 -4.12 -8.85
CA ASP A 160 -19.54 -3.97 -9.02
C ASP A 160 -20.20 -3.58 -7.67
N PRO A 161 -21.13 -2.61 -7.65
CA PRO A 161 -21.51 -1.75 -8.76
C PRO A 161 -20.38 -0.79 -9.15
N PRO A 162 -20.33 -0.29 -10.39
CA PRO A 162 -19.50 0.85 -10.72
C PRO A 162 -20.02 2.11 -10.02
N THR A 163 -19.13 3.05 -9.73
CA THR A 163 -19.48 4.33 -9.13
C THR A 163 -20.53 5.05 -9.97
N HIS A 164 -21.54 5.62 -9.29
CA HIS A 164 -22.61 6.39 -9.92
C HIS A 164 -23.51 5.55 -10.85
N MET A 165 -23.72 4.28 -10.51
CA MET A 165 -24.74 3.45 -11.15
C MET A 165 -26.14 3.82 -10.65
N GLN A 166 -27.07 4.05 -11.59
CA GLN A 166 -28.50 3.98 -11.31
C GLN A 166 -28.98 2.54 -11.38
N LEU A 167 -29.61 2.04 -10.34
CA LEU A 167 -30.27 0.74 -10.36
C LEU A 167 -31.55 0.84 -11.23
N PRO A 168 -31.69 0.05 -12.29
CA PRO A 168 -32.89 0.08 -13.12
C PRO A 168 -34.15 -0.23 -12.31
N SER A 169 -35.27 0.42 -12.62
CA SER A 169 -36.54 0.19 -11.90
C SER A 169 -37.02 -1.27 -11.93
N SER A 170 -36.64 -2.02 -12.98
CA SER A 170 -36.91 -3.46 -13.13
C SER A 170 -36.00 -4.36 -12.29
N ALA A 171 -34.91 -3.83 -11.74
CA ALA A 171 -33.98 -4.55 -10.89
C ALA A 171 -34.25 -4.20 -9.42
N SER A 172 -34.24 -5.22 -8.56
CA SER A 172 -34.27 -5.05 -7.10
C SER A 172 -32.95 -5.42 -6.43
N THR A 173 -31.97 -5.88 -7.20
CA THR A 173 -30.75 -6.48 -6.67
C THR A 173 -29.55 -5.80 -7.30
N VAL A 174 -28.61 -5.36 -6.47
CA VAL A 174 -27.31 -4.85 -6.90
C VAL A 174 -26.25 -5.93 -6.67
N PRO A 175 -25.41 -6.26 -7.67
CA PRO A 175 -24.26 -7.14 -7.45
C PRO A 175 -23.23 -6.41 -6.58
N LEU A 176 -22.54 -7.17 -5.72
CA LEU A 176 -21.44 -6.65 -4.91
C LEU A 176 -20.21 -7.49 -5.21
N LYS A 177 -19.25 -6.92 -5.93
CA LYS A 177 -18.02 -7.61 -6.33
C LYS A 177 -16.80 -6.80 -5.98
N ALA A 178 -15.80 -7.46 -5.41
CA ALA A 178 -14.51 -6.85 -5.13
C ALA A 178 -13.34 -7.78 -5.46
N LYS A 179 -12.26 -7.19 -5.93
CA LYS A 179 -10.95 -7.85 -6.02
C LYS A 179 -10.11 -7.45 -4.80
N VAL A 180 -9.64 -8.45 -4.07
CA VAL A 180 -8.79 -8.30 -2.90
C VAL A 180 -7.42 -8.92 -3.16
N ALA A 181 -6.36 -8.21 -2.81
CA ALA A 181 -4.99 -8.72 -2.84
C ALA A 181 -4.19 -8.19 -1.64
N MET A 182 -3.04 -8.80 -1.35
CA MET A 182 -2.10 -8.22 -0.40
C MET A 182 -1.58 -6.87 -0.92
N MET A 183 -1.12 -5.96 -0.04
CA MET A 183 -0.58 -4.66 -0.46
C MET A 183 0.61 -4.78 -1.44
N CYS A 184 1.34 -5.91 -1.41
CA CYS A 184 2.38 -6.26 -2.39
C CYS A 184 1.84 -6.67 -3.77
N GLY A 185 0.53 -6.61 -4.02
CA GLY A 185 -0.09 -7.19 -5.22
C GLY A 185 -0.22 -8.72 -5.17
N CYS A 186 0.34 -9.36 -4.13
CA CYS A 186 0.40 -10.82 -4.05
C CYS A 186 -1.01 -11.45 -4.07
N PRO A 187 -1.22 -12.48 -4.91
CA PRO A 187 -2.55 -13.06 -5.15
C PRO A 187 -3.09 -13.83 -3.95
N ILE A 188 -4.41 -13.76 -3.77
CA ILE A 188 -5.17 -14.59 -2.85
C ILE A 188 -5.85 -15.71 -3.64
N ASN A 189 -5.44 -16.96 -3.41
CA ASN A 189 -6.02 -18.12 -4.10
C ASN A 189 -5.77 -19.43 -3.35
N ILE A 190 -6.56 -20.46 -3.66
CA ILE A 190 -6.40 -21.81 -3.11
C ILE A 190 -5.03 -22.36 -3.52
N GLY A 191 -4.30 -22.92 -2.55
CA GLY A 191 -2.98 -23.50 -2.79
C GLY A 191 -1.81 -22.50 -2.80
N LEU A 192 -2.06 -21.20 -2.61
CA LEU A 192 -1.02 -20.18 -2.45
C LEU A 192 -0.71 -19.91 -0.97
N LEU A 193 0.28 -19.05 -0.70
CA LEU A 193 0.61 -18.61 0.66
C LEU A 193 -0.57 -17.88 1.34
N TRP A 194 -1.24 -16.99 0.59
CA TRP A 194 -2.44 -16.29 1.04
C TRP A 194 -3.68 -17.00 0.48
N ILE A 195 -4.33 -17.78 1.34
CA ILE A 195 -5.52 -18.57 0.98
C ILE A 195 -6.81 -17.81 1.31
N PRO A 196 -7.89 -17.96 0.51
CA PRO A 196 -9.14 -17.23 0.71
C PRO A 196 -9.78 -17.41 2.10
N SER A 197 -9.64 -18.60 2.70
CA SER A 197 -10.18 -18.88 4.04
C SER A 197 -9.48 -18.13 5.17
N ASP A 198 -8.37 -17.42 4.90
CA ASP A 198 -7.76 -16.49 5.85
C ASP A 198 -8.44 -15.12 5.85
N PHE A 199 -9.24 -14.82 4.83
CA PHE A 199 -9.86 -13.51 4.65
C PHE A 199 -11.36 -13.56 4.98
N ASN A 200 -11.84 -12.52 5.63
CA ASN A 200 -13.26 -12.23 5.78
C ASN A 200 -13.56 -10.97 4.97
N VAL A 201 -14.50 -11.05 4.02
CA VAL A 201 -14.85 -9.92 3.16
C VAL A 201 -16.34 -9.63 3.33
N THR A 202 -16.66 -8.39 3.70
CA THR A 202 -18.03 -7.93 3.95
C THR A 202 -18.30 -6.63 3.22
N ALA A 203 -19.52 -6.44 2.76
CA ALA A 203 -20.02 -5.18 2.22
C ALA A 203 -20.98 -4.54 3.22
N HIS A 204 -20.62 -3.37 3.72
CA HIS A 204 -21.44 -2.55 4.60
C HIS A 204 -22.20 -1.56 3.73
N VAL A 205 -23.51 -1.78 3.59
CA VAL A 205 -24.41 -0.96 2.77
C VAL A 205 -25.09 0.05 3.67
N ARG A 206 -24.95 1.33 3.36
CA ARG A 206 -25.58 2.43 4.09
C ARG A 206 -26.43 3.25 3.14
N ASN A 207 -27.62 3.60 3.61
CA ASN A 207 -28.49 4.56 2.93
C ASN A 207 -28.08 5.96 3.37
N LEU A 208 -27.66 6.82 2.44
CA LEU A 208 -27.14 8.15 2.74
C LEU A 208 -28.23 9.12 3.21
N GLY A 209 -29.49 8.90 2.83
CA GLY A 209 -30.62 9.72 3.28
C GLY A 209 -30.94 9.52 4.76
N SER A 210 -30.88 8.28 5.25
CA SER A 210 -31.08 7.98 6.69
C SER A 210 -29.80 7.97 7.51
N GLY A 211 -28.63 7.87 6.86
CA GLY A 211 -27.32 7.70 7.49
C GLY A 211 -27.09 6.30 8.10
N ALA A 212 -28.08 5.41 8.05
CA ALA A 212 -28.02 4.11 8.69
C ALA A 212 -27.35 3.05 7.81
N VAL A 213 -26.56 2.16 8.43
CA VAL A 213 -26.15 0.90 7.81
C VAL A 213 -27.37 0.00 7.74
N VAL A 214 -27.86 -0.25 6.53
CA VAL A 214 -29.07 -1.01 6.26
C VAL A 214 -28.79 -2.49 6.02
N ALA A 215 -27.55 -2.86 5.70
CA ALA A 215 -27.13 -4.24 5.58
C ALA A 215 -25.62 -4.43 5.77
N VAL A 216 -25.25 -5.63 6.22
CA VAL A 216 -23.88 -6.15 6.15
C VAL A 216 -23.95 -7.46 5.39
N VAL A 217 -23.41 -7.48 4.17
CA VAL A 217 -23.47 -8.63 3.27
C VAL A 217 -22.11 -9.35 3.26
N PRO A 218 -22.03 -10.64 3.64
CA PRO A 218 -20.81 -11.41 3.46
C PRO A 218 -20.55 -11.66 1.96
N LEU A 219 -19.32 -11.44 1.50
CA LEU A 219 -18.91 -11.73 0.13
C LEU A 219 -18.12 -13.05 0.10
N ALA A 220 -18.56 -14.00 -0.72
CA ALA A 220 -17.93 -15.30 -0.86
C ALA A 220 -16.79 -15.26 -1.89
N PHE A 221 -15.71 -15.99 -1.64
CA PHE A 221 -14.64 -16.14 -2.63
C PHE A 221 -15.17 -16.85 -3.88
N SER A 222 -14.95 -16.24 -5.05
CA SER A 222 -15.39 -16.75 -6.35
C SER A 222 -14.55 -17.93 -6.81
N ARG A 223 -15.21 -18.95 -7.38
CA ARG A 223 -14.55 -20.12 -8.00
C ARG A 223 -14.31 -19.94 -9.50
N SER A 224 -14.53 -18.74 -10.04
CA SER A 224 -14.36 -18.40 -11.47
C SER A 224 -12.91 -18.46 -11.99
N GLY A 225 -11.93 -18.66 -11.12
CA GLY A 225 -10.50 -18.69 -11.46
C GLY A 225 -9.79 -17.33 -11.34
N VAL A 226 -10.54 -16.25 -11.13
CA VAL A 226 -9.97 -14.91 -10.88
C VAL A 226 -9.47 -14.84 -9.44
N SER A 227 -8.15 -14.67 -9.26
CA SER A 227 -7.56 -14.55 -7.92
C SER A 227 -8.12 -13.34 -7.17
N GLY A 228 -8.43 -13.56 -5.90
CA GLY A 228 -8.90 -12.52 -5.00
C GLY A 228 -10.30 -12.00 -5.30
N LEU A 229 -11.09 -12.61 -6.17
CA LEU A 229 -12.46 -12.16 -6.45
C LEU A 229 -13.41 -12.64 -5.34
N TYR A 230 -14.17 -11.70 -4.76
CA TYR A 230 -15.23 -11.95 -3.80
C TYR A 230 -16.56 -11.37 -4.31
N GLU A 231 -17.64 -12.13 -4.15
CA GLU A 231 -18.94 -11.84 -4.75
C GLU A 231 -20.09 -12.03 -3.75
N GLY A 232 -21.10 -11.19 -3.90
CA GLY A 232 -22.38 -11.25 -3.18
C GLY A 232 -23.40 -10.36 -3.88
N SER A 233 -24.55 -10.17 -3.26
CA SER A 233 -25.59 -9.28 -3.78
C SER A 233 -26.41 -8.68 -2.64
N TYR A 234 -26.99 -7.52 -2.90
CA TYR A 234 -27.87 -6.83 -1.97
C TYR A 234 -29.20 -6.49 -2.63
N ASN A 235 -30.30 -6.77 -1.94
CA ASN A 235 -31.64 -6.40 -2.39
C ASN A 235 -31.98 -4.99 -1.90
N VAL A 236 -32.14 -4.06 -2.83
CA VAL A 236 -32.45 -2.66 -2.57
C VAL A 236 -33.97 -2.52 -2.45
N THR A 237 -34.45 -2.24 -1.24
CA THR A 237 -35.88 -2.17 -0.95
C THR A 237 -36.46 -0.77 -1.11
N GLU A 238 -35.68 0.26 -0.78
CA GLU A 238 -36.13 1.65 -0.78
C GLU A 238 -35.41 2.47 -1.86
N PRO A 239 -36.04 3.52 -2.42
CA PRO A 239 -35.34 4.52 -3.22
C PRO A 239 -34.29 5.29 -2.42
N GLY A 240 -33.27 5.81 -3.10
CA GLY A 240 -32.27 6.70 -2.49
C GLY A 240 -30.84 6.45 -2.94
N PHE A 241 -29.93 7.21 -2.32
CA PHE A 241 -28.49 7.07 -2.52
C PHE A 241 -27.88 6.13 -1.50
N TYR A 242 -26.99 5.27 -1.96
CA TYR A 242 -26.32 4.28 -1.14
C TYR A 242 -24.81 4.42 -1.26
N ASP A 243 -24.11 4.31 -0.14
CA ASP A 243 -22.68 4.03 -0.12
C ASP A 243 -22.45 2.58 0.34
N VAL A 244 -21.52 1.91 -0.33
CA VAL A 244 -21.08 0.57 0.01
C VAL A 244 -19.61 0.65 0.37
N THR A 245 -19.28 0.27 1.60
CA THR A 245 -17.89 0.03 2.01
C THR A 245 -17.64 -1.46 2.05
N ILE A 246 -16.83 -1.96 1.11
CA ILE A 246 -16.35 -3.34 1.13
C ILE A 246 -15.09 -3.41 1.98
N LEU A 247 -15.14 -4.18 3.06
CA LEU A 247 -14.05 -4.38 4.00
C LEU A 247 -13.47 -5.79 3.81
N ALA A 248 -12.16 -5.90 3.74
CA ALA A 248 -11.44 -7.17 3.81
C ALA A 248 -10.60 -7.21 5.08
N VAL A 249 -10.66 -8.32 5.82
CA VAL A 249 -9.90 -8.55 7.05
C VAL A 249 -9.17 -9.89 6.94
N GLN A 250 -7.84 -9.87 7.06
CA GLN A 250 -7.00 -11.06 7.16
C GLN A 250 -6.93 -11.52 8.61
N ARG A 251 -7.38 -12.74 8.89
CA ARG A 251 -7.47 -13.30 10.26
C ARG A 251 -6.10 -13.50 10.89
N SER A 252 -5.13 -14.04 10.14
CA SER A 252 -3.80 -14.38 10.66
C SER A 252 -2.95 -13.20 11.12
N THR A 253 -3.15 -12.01 10.56
CA THR A 253 -2.28 -10.83 10.80
C THR A 253 -3.04 -9.59 11.30
N GLY A 254 -4.38 -9.64 11.31
CA GLY A 254 -5.24 -8.48 11.53
C GLY A 254 -5.08 -7.41 10.46
N ASN A 255 -4.57 -7.75 9.27
CA ASN A 255 -4.44 -6.80 8.17
C ASN A 255 -5.82 -6.48 7.59
N THR A 256 -6.04 -5.23 7.17
CA THR A 256 -7.37 -4.76 6.72
C THR A 256 -7.26 -3.94 5.45
N GLY A 257 -8.32 -3.90 4.65
CA GLY A 257 -8.43 -3.00 3.50
C GLY A 257 -9.88 -2.63 3.24
N ALA A 258 -10.09 -1.49 2.60
CA ALA A 258 -11.43 -0.98 2.31
C ALA A 258 -11.50 -0.46 0.87
N GLY A 259 -12.60 -0.78 0.19
CA GLY A 259 -12.99 -0.16 -1.07
C GLY A 259 -14.38 0.45 -0.92
N GLN A 260 -14.60 1.62 -1.49
CA GLN A 260 -15.87 2.34 -1.38
C GLN A 260 -16.46 2.62 -2.76
N VAL A 261 -17.78 2.52 -2.86
CA VAL A 261 -18.52 2.89 -4.05
C VAL A 261 -19.89 3.44 -3.68
N THR A 262 -20.50 4.18 -4.60
CA THR A 262 -21.86 4.70 -4.45
C THR A 262 -22.73 4.31 -5.63
N PHE A 263 -24.00 4.00 -5.36
CA PHE A 263 -25.04 3.78 -6.37
C PHE A 263 -26.36 4.42 -5.89
N PHE A 264 -27.35 4.51 -6.76
CA PHE A 264 -28.66 5.08 -6.40
C PHE A 264 -29.82 4.31 -7.06
N ARG A 265 -30.98 4.36 -6.40
CA ARG A 265 -32.25 3.84 -6.91
C ARG A 265 -33.28 4.96 -6.98
#